data_AF-A0A4R4NBS2-F1
#
_entry.id   AF-A0A4R4NBS2-F1
#
_cell.length_a   1.000
_cell.length_b   1.000
_cell.length_c   1.000
_cell.angle_alpha   90.00
_cell.angle_beta   90.00
_cell.angle_gamma   90.00
#
_symmetry.space_group_name_H-M   'P 1'
#
loop_
_entity.id
_entity.type
_entity.pdbx_description
1 polymer ?
#
loop_
_entity_poly.entity_id
_entity_poly.type
_entity_poly.pdbx_seq_one_letter_code
_entity_poly.pdbx_strand_id
1 'polypeptide(L)' 'MSRRRFVARGVPGGYRIWDNKARRWWGDLYDLCPDDLLSELNGAADPEKIAVLLKRYRTLKR' A
#
# COMPACT_ATOMS: atom_id res chain seq x y z
N MET A 1 -3.49 -18.57 -10.90
CA MET A 1 -3.85 -17.30 -10.23
C MET A 1 -2.74 -16.30 -10.43
N SER A 2 -3.00 -15.15 -11.07
CA SER A 2 -1.98 -14.11 -11.24
C SER A 2 -1.64 -13.53 -9.86
N ARG A 3 -0.37 -13.61 -9.45
CA ARG A 3 0.08 -13.13 -8.13
C ARG A 3 -0.12 -11.61 -8.09
N ARG A 4 -0.87 -11.10 -7.10
CA ARG A 4 -1.05 -9.64 -6.89
C ARG A 4 0.32 -8.96 -6.86
N ARG A 5 0.47 -7.87 -7.61
CA ARG A 5 1.74 -7.14 -7.71
C ARG A 5 2.12 -6.54 -6.37
N PHE A 6 1.17 -5.86 -5.72
CA PHE A 6 1.36 -5.26 -4.41
C PHE A 6 0.64 -6.08 -3.34
N VAL A 7 1.28 -6.27 -2.18
CA VAL A 7 0.74 -7.07 -1.07
C VAL A 7 1.03 -6.37 0.26
N ALA A 8 0.02 -6.19 1.12
CA ALA A 8 0.24 -5.77 2.51
C ALA A 8 0.94 -6.90 3.29
N ARG A 9 1.97 -6.53 4.05
CA ARG A 9 2.60 -7.41 5.02
C ARG A 9 2.61 -6.71 6.37
N GLY A 10 2.10 -7.40 7.39
CA GLY A 10 2.27 -7.01 8.79
C GLY A 10 3.75 -7.10 9.15
N VAL A 11 4.27 -6.03 9.73
CA VAL A 11 5.65 -5.90 10.22
C VAL A 11 5.61 -5.33 11.64
N PRO A 12 6.65 -5.50 12.46
CA PRO A 12 6.71 -4.83 13.76
C PRO A 12 6.52 -3.32 13.59
N GLY A 13 5.48 -2.77 14.22
CA GLY A 13 5.11 -1.36 14.09
C GLY A 13 4.06 -1.02 13.03
N GLY A 14 3.46 -2.00 12.35
CA GLY A 14 2.31 -1.77 11.45
C GLY A 14 2.32 -2.63 10.19
N TYR A 15 2.06 -2.00 9.05
CA TYR A 15 1.93 -2.63 7.74
C TYR A 15 2.84 -1.95 6.73
N ARG A 16 3.47 -2.76 5.87
CA ARG A 16 4.20 -2.28 4.69
C ARG A 16 3.71 -2.97 3.44
N ILE A 17 3.82 -2.28 2.30
CA ILE A 17 3.43 -2.83 1.00
C ILE A 17 4.65 -3.44 0.33
N TRP A 18 4.57 -4.71 -0.02
CA TRP A 18 5.58 -5.42 -0.80
C TRP A 18 5.23 -5.38 -2.29
N ASP A 19 6.13 -4.85 -3.13
CA ASP A 19 6.03 -4.98 -4.58
C ASP A 19 6.73 -6.26 -5.03
N ASN A 20 5.95 -7.26 -5.45
CA ASN A 20 6.46 -8.54 -5.96
C ASN A 20 7.22 -8.38 -7.28
N LYS A 21 6.89 -7.38 -8.11
CA LYS A 21 7.56 -7.15 -9.40
C LYS A 21 8.95 -6.55 -9.19
N ALA A 22 9.04 -5.54 -8.32
CA ALA A 22 10.30 -4.88 -8.00
C ALA A 22 11.08 -5.58 -6.87
N ARG A 23 10.48 -6.56 -6.20
CA ARG A 23 11.02 -7.28 -5.02
C ARG A 23 11.56 -6.33 -3.94
N ARG A 24 10.79 -5.27 -3.66
CA ARG A 24 11.14 -4.23 -2.69
C ARG A 24 9.92 -3.75 -1.91
N TRP A 25 10.17 -3.11 -0.78
CA TRP A 25 9.13 -2.37 -0.06
C TRP A 25 8.73 -1.13 -0.86
N TRP A 26 7.42 -0.90 -0.95
CA TRP A 26 6.81 0.24 -1.60
C TRP A 26 6.15 1.12 -0.54
N GLY A 27 6.36 2.44 -0.65
CA GLY A 27 5.78 3.42 0.26
C GLY A 27 6.36 3.40 1.67
N ASP A 28 5.60 3.97 2.60
CA ASP A 28 5.96 4.13 4.01
C ASP A 28 5.46 2.97 4.88
N LEU A 29 5.81 3.00 6.17
CA LEU A 29 5.13 2.20 7.20
C LEU A 29 3.77 2.83 7.52
N TYR A 30 2.72 2.02 7.47
CA TYR A 30 1.34 2.38 7.75
C TYR A 30 0.89 1.73 9.06
N ASP A 31 0.25 2.47 9.95
CA ASP A 31 -0.20 1.91 11.23
C ASP A 31 -1.42 0.99 11.05
N LEU A 32 -2.25 1.30 10.04
CA LEU A 32 -3.42 0.50 9.64
C LEU A 32 -3.17 -0.21 8.31
N CYS A 33 -3.86 -1.34 8.11
CA CYS A 33 -3.73 -2.12 6.88
C CYS A 33 -4.21 -1.29 5.66
N PRO A 34 -3.36 -1.05 4.66
CA PRO A 34 -3.68 -0.14 3.55
C PRO A 34 -4.44 -0.86 2.42
N ASP A 35 -5.56 -1.52 2.74
CA ASP A 35 -6.30 -2.36 1.79
C ASP A 35 -6.85 -1.58 0.59
N ASP A 36 -7.38 -0.37 0.83
CA ASP A 36 -7.90 0.50 -0.25
C ASP A 36 -6.78 0.90 -1.22
N LEU A 37 -5.60 1.22 -0.68
CA LEU A 37 -4.43 1.56 -1.49
C LEU A 37 -3.92 0.36 -2.28
N LEU A 38 -3.95 -0.84 -1.67
CA LEU A 38 -3.62 -2.09 -2.35
C LEU A 38 -4.59 -2.42 -3.48
N SER A 39 -5.89 -2.17 -3.27
CA SER A 39 -6.92 -2.37 -4.28
C SER A 39 -6.67 -1.44 -5.47
N GLU A 40 -6.39 -0.15 -5.21
CA GLU A 40 -6.10 0.81 -6.27
C GLU A 40 -4.79 0.47 -7.01
N LEU A 41 -3.71 0.16 -6.29
CA LEU A 41 -2.40 -0.19 -6.86
C LEU A 41 -2.41 -1.48 -7.70
N ASN A 42 -3.25 -2.45 -7.34
CA ASN A 42 -3.42 -3.68 -8.12
C ASN A 42 -4.54 -3.57 -9.18
N GLY A 43 -5.34 -2.49 -9.14
CA GLY A 43 -6.45 -2.23 -10.03
C GLY A 43 -6.09 -1.24 -11.14
N ALA A 44 -6.75 -0.08 -11.17
CA ALA A 44 -6.55 0.95 -12.19
C ALA A 44 -5.23 1.72 -12.02
N ALA A 45 -4.63 1.68 -10.82
CA ALA A 45 -3.45 2.43 -10.44
C ALA A 45 -3.57 3.92 -10.75
N ASP A 46 -4.74 4.50 -10.47
CA ASP A 46 -5.04 5.91 -10.71
C ASP A 46 -4.16 6.80 -9.80
N PRO A 47 -3.28 7.65 -10.38
CA PRO A 47 -2.35 8.47 -9.62
C PRO A 47 -3.07 9.47 -8.69
N GLU A 48 -4.24 9.99 -9.07
CA GLU A 48 -4.97 10.96 -8.24
C GLU A 48 -5.54 10.28 -6.99
N LYS A 49 -6.16 9.11 -7.16
CA LYS A 49 -6.67 8.31 -6.04
C LYS A 49 -5.56 7.85 -5.12
N ILE A 50 -4.44 7.38 -5.67
CA ILE A 50 -3.26 6.99 -4.90
C ILE A 50 -2.78 8.18 -4.05
N ALA A 51 -2.69 9.39 -4.61
CA ALA A 51 -2.27 10.57 -3.87
C ALA A 51 -3.22 10.91 -2.71
N VAL A 52 -4.54 10.81 -2.93
CA VAL A 52 -5.56 11.02 -1.88
C VAL A 52 -5.44 9.96 -0.77
N LEU A 53 -5.28 8.69 -1.12
CA LEU A 53 -5.11 7.61 -0.15
C LEU A 53 -3.82 7.78 0.65
N LEU A 54 -2.70 8.12 0.00
CA LEU A 54 -1.44 8.42 0.68
C LEU A 54 -1.59 9.57 1.69
N LYS A 55 -2.32 10.64 1.34
CA LYS A 55 -2.59 11.74 2.27
C LYS A 55 -3.41 11.28 3.48
N ARG A 56 -4.45 10.46 3.26
CA ARG A 56 -5.28 9.87 4.34
C ARG A 56 -4.44 9.01 5.28
N TYR A 57 -3.63 8.11 4.73
CA TYR A 57 -2.80 7.24 5.54
C TYR A 57 -1.70 8.01 6.29
N ARG A 58 -1.16 9.09 5.73
CA ARG A 58 -0.26 10.00 6.46
C ARG A 58 -0.94 10.68 7.64
N THR A 59 -2.21 11.09 7.51
CA THR A 59 -2.97 11.68 8.61
C THR A 59 -3.37 10.67 9.69
N LEU A 60 -3.53 9.40 9.31
CA LEU A 60 -3.83 8.30 10.23
C LEU A 60 -2.60 7.82 11.01
N LYS A 61 -1.39 8.23 10.60
CA LYS A 61 -0.13 7.79 11.19
C LYS A 61 0.22 8.50 12.50
N ARG A 62 -0.76 8.67 13.41
CA ARG A 62 -0.64 9.55 14.57
C ARG A 62 -0.82 8.81 15.88
#